data_AF-A0AAD1M1R3-F1
#
_entry.id   AF-A0AAD1M1R3-F1
#
_cell.length_a   1.000
_cell.length_b   1.000
_cell.length_c   1.000
_cell.angle_alpha   90.00
_cell.angle_beta   90.00
_cell.angle_gamma   90.00
#
_symmetry.space_group_name_H-M   'P 1'
#
loop_
_entity.id
_entity.type
_entity.pdbx_description
1 polymer ?
#
loop_
_entity_poly.entity_id
_entity_poly.type
_entity_poly.pdbx_seq_one_letter_code
_entity_poly.pdbx_strand_id
1 'polypeptide(L)' 'MRALGGLGGAAPGQLLPAVSRDVLRAGPRVADLRAAAEQMRDAVAYLAAG' A
#
# COMPACT_ATOMS: atom_id res chain seq x y z
N MET A 1 1.26 -5.68 -8.83
CA MET A 1 2.05 -5.70 -7.57
C MET A 1 1.97 -7.09 -6.96
N ARG A 2 2.96 -7.98 -7.11
CA ARG A 2 2.93 -9.32 -6.49
C ARG A 2 4.30 -9.81 -5.94
N ALA A 3 5.32 -8.95 -5.87
CA ALA A 3 6.67 -9.36 -5.51
C ALA A 3 7.30 -8.51 -4.38
N LEU A 4 6.49 -8.12 -3.38
CA LEU A 4 7.03 -7.47 -2.19
C LEU A 4 7.18 -8.42 -1.00
N GLY A 5 6.43 -9.53 -0.94
CA GLY A 5 6.58 -10.51 0.14
C GLY A 5 7.99 -11.09 0.17
N GLY A 6 8.65 -11.03 1.34
CA GLY A 6 10.02 -11.51 1.50
C GLY A 6 11.09 -10.65 0.80
N LEU A 7 10.76 -9.44 0.36
CA LEU A 7 11.73 -8.52 -0.24
C LEU A 7 12.89 -8.29 0.74
N GLY A 8 14.11 -8.62 0.29
CA GLY A 8 15.31 -8.51 1.13
C GLY A 8 15.29 -9.42 2.38
N GLY A 9 14.51 -10.51 2.37
CA GLY A 9 14.37 -11.40 3.51
C GLY A 9 13.48 -10.85 4.64
N ALA A 10 12.74 -9.77 4.38
CA ALA A 10 11.86 -9.18 5.38
C ALA A 10 10.73 -10.12 5.80
N ALA A 11 10.56 -10.29 7.11
CA ALA A 11 9.45 -11.02 7.70
C ALA A 11 8.13 -10.25 7.55
N PRO A 12 6.97 -10.93 7.73
CA PRO A 12 5.68 -10.25 7.79
C PRO A 12 5.68 -9.08 8.77
N GLY A 13 5.08 -7.96 8.38
CA GLY A 13 5.01 -6.73 9.19
C GLY A 13 6.27 -5.86 9.20
N GLN A 14 7.40 -6.31 8.64
CA GLN A 14 8.62 -5.48 8.55
C GLN A 14 8.66 -4.58 7.31
N LEU A 15 7.88 -4.89 6.28
CA LEU A 15 7.79 -4.10 5.07
C LEU A 15 6.72 -3.02 5.19
N LEU A 16 7.10 -1.77 4.91
CA LEU A 16 6.22 -0.60 4.91
C LEU A 16 6.19 0.03 3.51
N PRO A 17 5.23 -0.34 2.63
CA PRO A 17 5.18 0.16 1.26
C PRO A 17 4.86 1.66 1.22
N ALA A 18 5.71 2.42 0.56
CA ALA A 18 5.43 3.82 0.28
C ALA A 18 4.51 3.95 -0.95
N VAL A 19 3.43 4.73 -0.80
CA VAL A 19 2.54 5.12 -1.91
C VAL A 19 2.49 6.64 -2.00
N SER A 20 2.51 7.19 -3.22
CA SER A 20 2.45 8.63 -3.44
C SER A 20 1.61 8.95 -4.67
N ARG A 21 2.15 8.76 -5.89
CA ARG A 21 1.48 9.18 -7.13
C ARG A 21 0.11 8.52 -7.31
N ASP A 22 -0.02 7.24 -6.97
CA ASP A 22 -1.28 6.50 -7.12
C ASP A 22 -2.41 7.05 -6.23
N VAL A 23 -2.06 7.61 -5.06
CA VAL A 23 -3.02 8.26 -4.16
C VAL A 23 -3.21 9.73 -4.54
N LEU A 24 -2.12 10.48 -4.70
CA LEU A 24 -2.18 11.94 -4.91
C LEU A 24 -2.84 12.32 -6.25
N ARG A 25 -2.77 11.45 -7.27
CA ARG A 25 -3.46 11.67 -8.55
C ARG A 25 -4.98 11.55 -8.47
N ALA A 26 -5.53 10.92 -7.44
CA ALA A 26 -6.97 10.81 -7.25
C ALA A 26 -7.62 12.10 -6.72
N GLY A 27 -6.82 13.03 -6.17
CA GLY A 27 -7.30 14.29 -5.61
C GLY A 27 -7.82 15.30 -6.66
N PRO A 28 -8.29 16.49 -6.22
CA PRO A 28 -7.97 17.14 -4.95
C PRO A 28 -8.95 16.85 -3.81
N ARG A 29 -10.07 16.16 -4.05
CA ARG A 29 -11.06 15.92 -3.00
C ARG A 29 -10.51 14.91 -1.99
N VAL A 30 -10.64 15.22 -0.70
CA VAL A 30 -10.19 14.34 0.39
C VAL A 30 -10.85 12.96 0.33
N ALA A 31 -12.11 12.88 -0.09
CA ALA A 31 -12.81 11.61 -0.26
C ALA A 31 -12.14 10.71 -1.32
N ASP A 32 -11.68 11.29 -2.43
CA ASP A 32 -11.01 10.53 -3.49
C ASP A 32 -9.62 10.06 -3.05
N LEU A 33 -8.89 10.92 -2.33
CA LEU A 33 -7.62 10.54 -1.71
C LEU A 33 -7.81 9.40 -0.70
N ARG A 34 -8.86 9.46 0.12
CA ARG A 34 -9.17 8.44 1.12
C ARG A 34 -9.48 7.10 0.46
N ALA A 35 -10.32 7.09 -0.56
CA ALA A 35 -10.69 5.88 -1.29
C ALA A 35 -9.47 5.22 -1.96
N ALA A 36 -8.62 6.01 -2.63
CA ALA A 36 -7.39 5.50 -3.24
C ALA A 36 -6.40 4.93 -2.21
N ALA A 37 -6.28 5.59 -1.04
CA ALA A 37 -5.43 5.11 0.04
C ALA A 37 -5.96 3.81 0.69
N GLU A 38 -7.28 3.62 0.79
CA GLU A 38 -7.87 2.35 1.26
C GLU A 38 -7.63 1.22 0.27
N GLN A 39 -7.87 1.46 -1.02
CA GLN A 39 -7.61 0.46 -2.05
C GLN A 39 -6.14 0.01 -2.07
N MET A 40 -5.20 0.95 -1.93
CA MET A 40 -3.78 0.64 -1.83
C MET A 40 -3.43 -0.15 -0.57
N ARG A 41 -4.02 0.20 0.58
CA ARG A 41 -3.84 -0.52 1.84
C ARG A 41 -4.30 -1.97 1.73
N ASP A 42 -5.47 -2.21 1.16
CA ASP A 42 -6.00 -3.56 0.96
C ASP A 42 -5.12 -4.36 -0.01
N ALA A 43 -4.62 -3.73 -1.08
CA ALA A 43 -3.75 -4.36 -2.05
C ALA A 43 -2.40 -4.87 -1.46
N VAL A 44 -1.93 -4.27 -0.36
CA VAL A 44 -0.70 -4.66 0.33
C VAL A 44 -0.93 -5.33 1.69
N ALA A 45 -2.17 -5.58 2.10
CA ALA A 45 -2.49 -6.17 3.40
C ALA A 45 -1.77 -7.51 3.65
N TYR A 46 -1.49 -8.26 2.57
CA TYR A 46 -0.74 -9.51 2.62
C TYR A 46 0.70 -9.38 3.16
N LEU A 47 1.28 -8.18 3.18
CA LEU A 47 2.63 -7.95 3.73
C LEU A 47 2.65 -7.91 5.26
N ALA A 48 1.50 -7.66 5.89
CA ALA A 48 1.35 -7.64 7.34
C ALA A 48 0.82 -8.96 7.91
N ALA A 49 0.24 -9.81 7.06
CA ALA A 49 -0.22 -11.14 7.44
C ALA A 49 0.97 -12.10 7.54
N GLY A 50 1.28 -12.54 8.76
CA GLY A 50 2.16 -13.66 9.07
C GLY A 50 1.36 -14.76 9.74
#